data_AF-A0A957ISA2-F1
#
_entry.id   AF-A0A957ISA2-F1
#
_cell.length_a   1.000
_cell.length_b   1.000
_cell.length_c   1.000
_cell.angle_alpha   90.00
_cell.angle_beta   90.00
_cell.angle_gamma   90.00
#
_symmetry.space_group_name_H-M   'P 1'
#
loop_
_entity.id
_entity.type
_entity.pdbx_description
1 polymer ?
#
loop_
_entity_poly.entity_id
_entity_poly.type
_entity_poly.pdbx_seq_one_letter_code
_entity_poly.pdbx_strand_id
1 'polypeptide(L)' 'MIQPTITSEMTVFEVLDQVPGAIELFQQHGVNPTRECALFTRQIRLKETPERCHLEDLDELILKLNAAVPVSNAATK' A
#
# COMPACT_ATOMS: atom_id res chain seq x y z
N MET A 1 -13.44 17.24 -1.17
CA MET A 1 -12.46 16.50 -0.34
C MET A 1 -11.61 15.69 -1.29
N ILE A 2 -10.28 15.82 -1.24
CA ILE A 2 -9.38 15.02 -2.07
C ILE A 2 -9.23 13.69 -1.31
N GLN A 3 -9.81 12.62 -1.84
CA GLN A 3 -9.59 11.29 -1.30
C GLN A 3 -8.10 10.97 -1.51
N PRO A 4 -7.33 10.55 -0.49
CA PRO A 4 -5.93 10.22 -0.69
C PRO A 4 -5.88 8.99 -1.60
N THR A 5 -5.47 9.22 -2.85
CA THR A 5 -5.28 8.16 -3.83
C THR A 5 -3.90 7.54 -3.59
N ILE A 6 -3.87 6.24 -3.33
CA ILE A 6 -2.62 5.48 -3.27
C ILE A 6 -2.01 5.48 -4.68
N THR A 7 -0.78 5.96 -4.79
CA THR A 7 -0.03 6.00 -6.05
C THR A 7 1.28 5.23 -5.94
N SER A 8 1.81 4.80 -7.09
CA SER A 8 3.05 4.04 -7.15
C SER A 8 4.30 4.81 -6.68
N GLU A 9 4.19 6.13 -6.52
CA GLU A 9 5.25 7.00 -6.00
C GLU A 9 5.29 7.07 -4.47
N MET A 10 4.25 6.59 -3.78
CA MET A 10 4.22 6.53 -2.32
C MET A 10 5.16 5.45 -1.81
N THR A 11 5.76 5.72 -0.66
CA THR A 11 6.57 4.74 0.08
C THR A 11 5.69 3.64 0.65
N VAL A 12 6.27 2.45 0.81
CA VAL A 12 5.59 1.33 1.49
C VAL A 12 5.11 1.76 2.89
N PHE A 13 5.90 2.54 3.61
CA PHE A 13 5.54 3.08 4.93
C PHE A 13 4.28 3.97 4.87
N GLU A 14 4.20 4.92 3.94
CA GLU A 14 3.02 5.80 3.80
C GLU A 14 1.75 5.01 3.50
N VAL A 15 1.85 3.93 2.73
CA VAL A 15 0.73 3.05 2.41
C VAL A 15 0.29 2.26 3.63
N LEU A 16 1.24 1.67 4.38
CA LEU A 16 0.95 0.93 5.61
C LEU A 16 0.31 1.82 6.70
N ASP A 17 0.66 3.11 6.72
CA ASP A 17 0.11 4.10 7.65
C ASP A 17 -1.30 4.55 7.25
N GLN A 18 -1.59 4.67 5.94
CA GLN A 18 -2.85 5.20 5.44
C GLN A 18 -3.95 4.14 5.22
N VAL A 19 -3.58 2.89 4.94
CA VAL A 19 -4.53 1.84 4.57
C VAL A 19 -4.61 0.79 5.69
N PRO A 20 -5.72 0.77 6.46
CA PRO A 20 -5.98 -0.30 7.40
C PRO A 20 -5.98 -1.66 6.68
N GLY A 21 -5.21 -2.62 7.18
CA GLY A 21 -5.09 -3.94 6.56
C GLY A 21 -4.19 -4.01 5.31
N ALA A 22 -3.35 -2.99 5.08
CA ALA A 22 -2.41 -3.00 3.97
C ALA A 22 -1.49 -4.23 4.01
N ILE A 23 -1.07 -4.69 5.19
CA ILE A 23 -0.18 -5.85 5.34
C ILE A 23 -0.82 -7.10 4.73
N GLU A 24 -2.09 -7.39 5.00
CA GLU A 24 -2.78 -8.53 4.40
C GLU A 24 -2.87 -8.38 2.87
N LEU A 25 -3.09 -7.16 2.37
CA LEU A 25 -3.13 -6.90 0.93
C LEU A 25 -1.80 -7.18 0.25
N PHE A 26 -0.68 -6.75 0.83
CA PHE A 26 0.64 -7.10 0.32
C PHE A 26 0.87 -8.63 0.34
N GLN A 27 0.47 -9.31 1.41
CA GLN A 27 0.66 -10.76 1.55
C GLN A 27 -0.12 -11.57 0.50
N GLN A 28 -1.29 -11.08 0.08
CA GLN A 28 -2.04 -11.67 -1.03
C GLN A 28 -1.29 -11.60 -2.38
N HIS A 29 -0.27 -10.74 -2.48
CA HIS A 29 0.55 -10.52 -3.68
C HIS A 29 1.97 -11.05 -3.48
N GLY A 30 2.11 -12.05 -2.61
CA GLY A 30 3.36 -12.78 -2.40
C GLY A 30 4.36 -12.10 -1.46
N VAL A 31 4.08 -10.90 -0.94
CA VAL A 31 5.02 -10.10 -0.15
C VAL A 31 4.55 -9.84 1.27
N ASN A 32 5.41 -10.08 2.24
CA ASN A 32 5.29 -9.53 3.58
C ASN A 32 6.12 -8.23 3.70
N PRO A 33 5.48 -7.05 3.68
CA PRO A 33 6.18 -5.77 3.60
C PRO A 33 6.98 -5.47 4.87
N THR A 34 6.60 -6.04 6.01
CA THR A 34 7.31 -5.84 7.30
C THR A 34 8.45 -6.83 7.51
N ARG A 35 8.63 -7.81 6.61
CA ARG A 35 9.74 -8.77 6.62
C ARG A 35 10.67 -8.57 5.43
N GLU A 36 10.11 -8.47 4.23
CA GLU A 36 10.85 -8.44 2.96
C GLU A 36 11.22 -7.00 2.56
N CYS A 37 10.38 -6.02 2.87
CA CYS A 37 10.71 -4.60 2.71
C CYS A 37 11.14 -3.92 4.03
N ALA A 38 11.25 -4.67 5.14
CA ALA A 38 11.30 -4.18 6.52
C ALA A 38 12.28 -3.02 6.78
N LEU A 39 13.52 -3.16 6.28
CA LEU A 39 14.61 -2.20 6.52
C LEU A 39 14.48 -0.93 5.68
N PHE A 40 13.60 -0.93 4.69
CA PHE A 40 13.53 0.10 3.66
C PHE A 40 12.12 0.59 3.38
N THR A 41 11.12 0.24 4.21
CA THR A 41 9.71 0.64 3.99
C THR A 41 9.54 2.15 3.85
N ARG A 42 10.38 2.95 4.52
CA ARG A 42 10.37 4.43 4.43
C ARG A 42 11.10 5.00 3.21
N GLN A 43 11.80 4.16 2.44
CA GLN A 43 12.65 4.57 1.31
C GLN A 43 12.15 3.97 -0.01
N ILE A 44 11.68 2.72 0.01
CA ILE A 44 11.15 2.01 -1.14
C ILE A 44 9.76 2.55 -1.46
N ARG A 45 9.59 3.03 -2.69
CA ARG A 45 8.30 3.35 -3.28
C ARG A 45 7.60 2.09 -3.77
N LEU A 46 6.27 2.12 -3.86
CA LEU A 46 5.47 1.02 -4.37
C LEU A 46 5.97 0.51 -5.74
N LYS A 47 6.35 1.40 -6.66
CA LYS A 47 6.90 1.02 -7.97
C LYS A 47 8.19 0.20 -7.92
N GLU A 48 8.92 0.27 -6.81
CA GLU A 48 10.19 -0.42 -6.63
C GLU A 48 9.99 -1.79 -5.95
N THR A 49 8.79 -2.08 -5.43
CA THR A 49 8.51 -3.33 -4.69
C THR A 49 8.62 -4.61 -5.53
N PRO A 50 8.31 -4.64 -6.84
CA PRO A 50 8.52 -5.86 -7.63
C PRO A 50 9.99 -6.28 -7.69
N GLU A 51 10.89 -5.32 -7.90
CA GLU A 51 12.33 -5.59 -8.00
C GLU A 51 13.00 -5.80 -6.62
N ARG A 52 12.54 -5.07 -5.60
CA ARG A 52 13.20 -5.02 -4.29
C ARG A 52 12.64 -6.01 -3.27
N CYS A 53 11.36 -6.34 -3.39
CA CYS A 53 10.65 -7.19 -2.45
C CYS A 53 10.01 -8.41 -3.11
N HIS A 54 10.15 -8.62 -4.43
CA HIS A 54 9.49 -9.70 -5.16
C HIS A 54 7.96 -9.64 -5.14
N LEU A 55 7.42 -8.41 -5.14
CA LEU A 55 5.99 -8.19 -5.22
C LEU A 55 5.44 -8.59 -6.59
N GLU A 56 4.37 -9.39 -6.59
CA GLU A 56 3.64 -9.75 -7.80
C GLU A 56 2.51 -8.75 -8.06
N ASP A 57 2.27 -8.41 -9.34
CA ASP A 57 1.13 -7.61 -9.80
C ASP A 57 0.87 -6.32 -9.00
N LEU A 58 1.84 -5.39 -9.08
CA LEU A 58 1.76 -4.06 -8.45
C LEU A 58 0.46 -3.31 -8.77
N ASP A 59 -0.01 -3.38 -10.01
CA ASP A 59 -1.22 -2.67 -10.43
C ASP A 59 -2.46 -3.18 -9.69
N GLU A 60 -2.57 -4.50 -9.49
CA GLU A 60 -3.67 -5.09 -8.73
C GLU A 60 -3.61 -4.70 -7.25
N LEU A 61 -2.41 -4.68 -6.67
CA LEU A 61 -2.21 -4.20 -5.31
C LEU A 61 -2.67 -2.75 -5.15
N ILE A 62 -2.27 -1.86 -6.05
CA ILE A 62 -2.66 -0.43 -6.02
C ILE A 62 -4.18 -0.29 -6.08
N LEU A 63 -4.87 -1.08 -6.93
CA LEU A 63 -6.33 -1.07 -7.01
C LEU A 63 -6.97 -1.50 -5.68
N LYS A 64 -6.50 -2.58 -5.06
CA LYS A 64 -7.04 -3.06 -3.78
C LYS A 64 -6.74 -2.11 -2.63
N LEU A 65 -5.54 -1.52 -2.60
CA LEU A 65 -5.17 -0.51 -1.60
C LEU A 65 -6.11 0.70 -1.69
N ASN A 66 -6.35 1.22 -2.90
CA ASN A 66 -7.29 2.33 -3.11
C ASN A 66 -8.73 1.97 -2.73
N ALA A 67 -9.17 0.73 -2.98
CA ALA A 67 -10.50 0.26 -2.56
C ALA A 67 -10.62 0.13 -1.03
N ALA A 68 -9.50 -0.09 -0.33
CA ALA A 68 -9.44 -0.21 1.12
C ALA A 68 -9.21 1.13 1.84
N VAL A 69 -8.89 2.22 1.12
CA VAL A 69 -8.81 3.55 1.72
C VAL A 69 -10.19 3.90 2.27
N PRO A 70 -10.33 4.16 3.59
CA PRO A 70 -11.62 4.52 4.15
C PRO A 70 -12.08 5.83 3.50
N VAL A 71 -13.19 5.76 2.75
CA VAL A 71 -13.90 6.95 2.32
C VAL A 71 -14.32 7.66 3.60
N SER A 72 -13.72 8.81 3.88
CA SER A 72 -14.10 9.63 5.01
C SER A 72 -15.53 10.12 4.80
N ASN A 73 -16.49 9.31 5.22
CA ASN A 73 -17.90 9.66 5.27
C ASN A 73 -18.10 10.52 6.52
N ALA A 74 -17.58 11.74 6.49
CA ALA A 74 -18.00 12.82 7.38
C ALA A 74 -19.41 13.27 6.96
N ALA A 75 -20.38 12.38 7.12
CA ALA A 75 -21.80 12.63 7.01
C ALA A 75 -22.53 11.64 7.92
N THR A 76 -22.34 11.77 9.23
CA THR A 76 -23.32 11.23 10.19
C THR A 76 -23.53 12.25 11.31
N LYS A 77 -24.49 13.12 11.01
CA LYS A 77 -25.48 13.78 11.89
C LYS A 77 -25.03 14.92 12.79
#